data_AF-A0A1T5HUM8-F1
#
_entry.id   AF-A0A1T5HUM8-F1
#
_cell.length_a   1.000
_cell.length_b   1.000
_cell.length_c   1.000
_cell.angle_alpha   90.00
_cell.angle_beta   90.00
_cell.angle_gamma   90.00
#
_symmetry.space_group_name_H-M   'P 1'
#
loop_
_entity.id
_entity.type
_entity.pdbx_description
1 polymer ?
#
loop_
_entity_poly.entity_id
_entity_poly.type
_entity_poly.pdbx_seq_one_letter_code
_entity_poly.pdbx_strand_id
1 'polypeptide(L)'
;MSIYGQHDELYKVVEEYCTKTKQIDWNAANQSNVYSKINQIALEVNTQNTDNIIQAKERIKKENPQYSNEEVERQFSSLFIINLVENCPEYLMATRKLLEECPPKNLTLIMILNKTNEIIEKHSNKNYFDQIKAIDNELYPFVYDNMNTVIKDYPNGLNDPNFINDFSRFILHRSDGYFKAYMITTSINVEK
;
A
#
# COMPACT_ATOMS: atom_id res chain seq x y z
N MET A 1 -8.57 22.09 9.39
CA MET A 1 -7.10 22.25 9.30
C MET A 1 -6.56 21.03 8.57
N SER A 2 -6.10 21.21 7.34
CA SER A 2 -5.45 20.14 6.57
C SER A 2 -4.14 19.77 7.27
N ILE A 3 -3.94 18.49 7.59
CA ILE A 3 -2.70 17.95 8.18
C ILE A 3 -1.56 17.92 7.12
N TYR A 4 -1.86 18.25 5.87
CA TYR A 4 -0.90 18.33 4.78
C TYR A 4 -0.66 19.79 4.45
N GLY A 5 0.48 20.33 4.90
CA GLY A 5 1.08 21.48 4.24
C GLY A 5 1.28 21.13 2.78
N GLN A 6 0.88 22.02 1.87
CA GLN A 6 1.10 21.85 0.43
C GLN A 6 2.62 21.80 0.17
N HIS A 7 3.18 20.60 0.11
CA HIS A 7 4.53 20.34 -0.37
C HIS A 7 4.48 20.36 -1.90
N ASP A 8 4.33 21.55 -2.49
CA ASP A 8 4.23 21.71 -3.95
C ASP A 8 5.41 21.04 -4.68
N GLU A 9 6.59 21.02 -4.05
CA GLU A 9 7.79 20.37 -4.57
C GLU A 9 7.67 18.84 -4.57
N LEU A 10 7.15 18.25 -3.48
CA LEU A 10 6.87 16.81 -3.42
C LEU A 10 5.79 16.44 -4.44
N TYR A 11 4.74 17.26 -4.57
CA TYR A 11 3.65 17.00 -5.49
C TYR A 11 4.14 16.95 -6.94
N LYS A 12 5.05 17.83 -7.35
CA LYS A 12 5.70 17.76 -8.68
C LYS A 12 6.45 16.45 -8.91
N VAL A 13 7.20 15.99 -7.91
CA VAL A 13 7.94 14.71 -7.99
C VAL A 13 6.96 13.54 -8.17
N VAL A 14 5.87 13.53 -7.41
CA VAL A 14 4.80 12.52 -7.49
C VAL A 14 4.09 12.58 -8.85
N GLU A 15 3.73 13.78 -9.32
CA GLU A 15 3.04 13.99 -10.59
C GLU A 15 3.87 13.49 -11.77
N GLU A 16 5.18 13.78 -11.78
CA GLU A 16 6.07 13.28 -12.82
C GLU A 16 6.20 11.76 -12.79
N TYR A 17 6.34 11.18 -11.59
CA TYR A 17 6.33 9.73 -11.42
C TYR A 17 5.04 9.12 -11.98
N CYS A 18 3.89 9.69 -11.66
CA CYS A 18 2.59 9.23 -12.15
C CYS A 18 2.39 9.41 -13.65
N THR A 19 2.93 10.48 -14.21
CA THR A 19 2.90 10.72 -15.65
C THR A 19 3.69 9.65 -16.39
N LYS A 20 4.87 9.27 -15.87
CA LYS A 20 5.68 8.21 -16.47
C LYS A 20 5.07 6.83 -16.28
N THR A 21 4.50 6.51 -15.12
CA THR A 21 3.83 5.21 -14.92
C THR A 21 2.61 5.04 -15.82
N LYS A 22 1.87 6.12 -16.11
CA LYS A 22 0.73 6.13 -17.05
C LYS A 22 1.08 5.75 -18.49
N GLN A 23 2.34 5.94 -18.89
CA GLN A 23 2.79 5.64 -20.25
C GLN A 23 3.07 4.15 -20.47
N ILE A 24 2.95 3.32 -19.43
CA ILE A 24 3.29 1.90 -19.45
C ILE A 24 2.02 1.05 -19.45
N ASP A 25 1.96 0.09 -20.38
CA ASP A 25 0.96 -0.98 -20.31
C ASP A 25 1.37 -2.05 -19.29
N TRP A 26 0.87 -1.89 -18.06
CA TRP A 26 1.13 -2.81 -16.96
C TRP A 26 0.43 -4.17 -17.09
N ASN A 27 -0.58 -4.29 -17.97
CA ASN A 27 -1.26 -5.55 -18.19
C ASN A 27 -0.38 -6.53 -18.99
N ALA A 28 0.42 -6.00 -19.91
CA ALA A 28 1.38 -6.76 -20.71
C ALA A 28 2.72 -7.04 -19.99
N ALA A 29 2.99 -6.38 -18.86
CA ALA A 29 4.24 -6.52 -18.14
C ALA A 29 4.26 -7.75 -17.21
N ASN A 30 5.32 -8.57 -17.31
CA ASN A 30 5.62 -9.61 -16.32
C ASN A 30 6.35 -9.02 -15.09
N GLN A 31 6.46 -9.77 -14.01
CA GLN A 31 7.06 -9.30 -12.74
C GLN A 31 8.46 -8.67 -12.89
N SER A 32 9.37 -9.32 -13.61
CA SER A 32 10.73 -8.80 -13.83
C SER A 32 10.72 -7.46 -14.58
N ASN A 33 9.88 -7.37 -15.62
CA ASN A 33 9.68 -6.14 -16.39
C ASN A 33 9.06 -5.04 -15.55
N VAL A 34 8.11 -5.36 -14.67
CA VAL A 34 7.48 -4.40 -13.75
C VAL A 34 8.52 -3.80 -12.80
N TYR A 35 9.30 -4.66 -12.14
CA TYR A 35 10.35 -4.21 -11.20
C TYR A 35 11.37 -3.30 -11.89
N SER A 36 11.88 -3.72 -13.05
CA SER A 36 12.83 -2.91 -13.83
C SER A 36 12.24 -1.56 -14.24
N LYS A 37 10.99 -1.51 -14.70
CA LYS A 37 10.31 -0.28 -15.13
C LYS A 37 10.06 0.70 -13.97
N ILE A 38 9.57 0.20 -12.83
CA ILE A 38 9.35 1.01 -11.62
C ILE A 38 10.66 1.65 -11.16
N ASN A 39 11.76 0.88 -11.15
CA ASN A 39 13.08 1.38 -10.79
C ASN A 39 13.63 2.39 -11.79
N GLN A 40 13.46 2.14 -13.10
CA GLN A 40 13.87 3.09 -14.13
C GLN A 40 13.13 4.42 -13.97
N ILE A 41 11.80 4.39 -13.77
CA ILE A 41 11.01 5.61 -13.52
C ILE A 41 11.52 6.33 -12.28
N ALA A 42 11.78 5.61 -11.18
CA ALA A 42 12.30 6.20 -9.95
C ALA A 42 13.65 6.92 -10.17
N LEU A 43 14.57 6.30 -10.91
CA LEU A 43 15.88 6.88 -11.23
C LEU A 43 15.76 8.13 -12.11
N GLU A 44 14.91 8.07 -13.13
CA GLU A 44 14.66 9.22 -14.02
C GLU A 44 14.05 10.39 -13.26
N VAL A 45 12.96 10.14 -12.50
CA VAL A 45 12.29 11.15 -11.69
C VAL A 45 13.25 11.77 -10.68
N ASN A 46 14.06 10.97 -10.00
CA ASN A 46 15.05 11.44 -9.04
C ASN A 46 16.08 12.38 -9.69
N THR A 47 16.54 12.05 -10.89
CA THR A 47 17.50 12.85 -11.65
C THR A 47 16.87 14.15 -12.16
N GLN A 48 15.61 14.09 -12.62
CA GLN A 48 14.89 15.24 -13.19
C GLN A 48 14.35 16.21 -12.13
N ASN A 49 14.17 15.73 -10.89
CA ASN A 49 13.58 16.50 -9.80
C ASN A 49 14.51 16.72 -8.60
N THR A 50 15.83 16.65 -8.78
CA THR A 50 16.78 16.78 -7.67
C THR A 50 16.54 18.03 -6.81
N ASP A 51 16.30 19.20 -7.43
CA ASP A 51 16.01 20.44 -6.71
C ASP A 51 14.68 20.39 -5.94
N ASN A 52 13.63 19.84 -6.54
CA ASN A 52 12.33 19.67 -5.87
C ASN A 52 12.45 18.72 -4.67
N ILE A 53 13.24 17.65 -4.79
CA ILE A 53 13.49 16.69 -3.71
C ILE A 53 14.24 17.37 -2.56
N ILE A 54 15.29 18.14 -2.86
CA ILE A 54 16.06 18.89 -1.86
C ILE A 54 15.14 19.89 -1.13
N GLN A 55 14.37 20.69 -1.88
CA GLN A 55 13.46 21.68 -1.29
C GLN A 55 12.36 21.04 -0.43
N ALA A 56 11.81 19.90 -0.86
CA ALA A 56 10.84 19.15 -0.07
C ALA A 56 11.45 18.68 1.27
N LYS A 57 12.69 18.17 1.25
CA LYS A 57 13.42 17.73 2.46
C LYS A 57 13.77 18.91 3.38
N GLU A 58 14.23 20.02 2.82
CA GLU A 58 14.50 21.26 3.58
C GLU A 58 13.24 21.78 4.26
N ARG A 59 12.09 21.71 3.59
CA ARG A 59 10.80 22.09 4.18
C ARG A 59 10.42 21.17 5.35
N ILE A 60 10.54 19.85 5.18
CA ILE A 60 10.31 18.88 6.26
C ILE A 60 11.21 19.20 7.47
N LYS A 61 12.49 19.48 7.23
CA LYS A 61 13.45 19.86 8.28
C LYS A 61 13.11 21.18 8.95
N LYS A 62 12.61 22.16 8.19
CA LYS A 62 12.17 23.46 8.73
C LYS A 62 10.93 23.34 9.60
N GLU A 63 9.98 22.51 9.20
CA GLU A 63 8.75 22.23 9.95
C GLU A 63 9.02 21.35 11.18
N ASN A 64 10.07 20.52 11.12
CA ASN A 64 10.49 19.62 12.18
C ASN A 64 11.99 19.80 12.51
N PRO A 65 12.39 20.93 13.14
CA PRO A 65 13.81 21.22 13.39
C PRO A 65 14.54 20.14 14.20
N GLN A 66 13.80 19.39 15.02
CA GLN A 66 14.30 18.29 15.84
C GLN A 66 14.69 17.03 15.06
N TYR A 67 14.19 16.84 13.83
CA TYR A 67 14.49 15.64 13.04
C TYR A 67 15.96 15.61 12.61
N SER A 68 16.65 14.50 12.82
CA SER A 68 17.91 14.17 12.17
C SER A 68 17.74 14.12 10.64
N ASN A 69 18.85 14.13 9.90
CA ASN A 69 18.80 13.99 8.43
C ASN A 69 18.14 12.68 8.02
N GLU A 70 18.39 11.60 8.77
CA GLU A 70 17.78 10.31 8.53
C GLU A 70 16.26 10.33 8.73
N GLU A 71 15.77 10.99 9.78
CA GLU A 71 14.33 11.17 10.00
C GLU A 71 13.68 12.02 8.89
N VAL A 72 14.39 13.03 8.36
CA VAL A 72 13.92 13.80 7.20
C VAL A 72 13.81 12.93 5.95
N GLU A 73 14.81 12.08 5.66
CA GLU A 73 14.78 11.14 4.53
C GLU A 73 13.62 10.15 4.64
N ARG A 74 13.39 9.61 5.84
CA ARG A 74 12.26 8.70 6.12
C ARG A 74 10.93 9.40 5.94
N GLN A 75 10.79 10.61 6.48
CA GLN A 75 9.55 11.38 6.35
C GLN A 75 9.28 11.76 4.90
N PHE A 76 10.29 12.15 4.14
CA PHE A 76 10.17 12.40 2.70
C PHE A 76 9.69 11.13 1.96
N SER A 77 10.34 9.99 2.21
CA SER A 77 10.00 8.71 1.57
C SER A 77 8.58 8.27 1.91
N SER A 78 8.17 8.42 3.17
CA SER A 78 6.82 8.14 3.64
C SER A 78 5.79 9.00 2.91
N LEU A 79 6.00 10.33 2.88
CA LEU A 79 5.09 11.25 2.19
C LEU A 79 5.03 10.96 0.69
N PHE A 80 6.17 10.64 0.06
CA PHE A 80 6.23 10.27 -1.35
C PHE A 80 5.40 9.02 -1.66
N ILE A 81 5.59 7.95 -0.87
CA ILE A 81 4.86 6.68 -1.05
C ILE A 81 3.37 6.87 -0.79
N ILE A 82 2.99 7.59 0.28
CA ILE A 82 1.58 7.91 0.56
C ILE A 82 0.95 8.60 -0.64
N ASN A 83 1.60 9.64 -1.18
CA ASN A 83 1.06 10.38 -2.32
C ASN A 83 0.98 9.54 -3.59
N LEU A 84 1.95 8.65 -3.85
CA LEU A 84 1.87 7.70 -4.96
C LEU A 84 0.68 6.74 -4.78
N VAL A 85 0.55 6.14 -3.61
CA VAL A 85 -0.51 5.15 -3.32
C VAL A 85 -1.91 5.79 -3.38
N GLU A 86 -2.04 7.05 -2.99
CA GLU A 86 -3.31 7.77 -2.98
C GLU A 86 -3.69 8.33 -4.35
N ASN A 87 -2.73 8.89 -5.10
CA ASN A 87 -3.00 9.70 -6.28
C ASN A 87 -2.56 9.05 -7.61
N CYS A 88 -1.99 7.84 -7.56
CA CYS A 88 -1.38 7.17 -8.72
C CYS A 88 -1.95 5.76 -8.94
N PRO A 89 -3.14 5.62 -9.54
CA PRO A 89 -3.75 4.31 -9.79
C PRO A 89 -2.83 3.33 -10.54
N GLU A 90 -2.03 3.85 -11.48
CA GLU A 90 -1.11 3.06 -12.29
C GLU A 90 0.06 2.54 -11.47
N TYR A 91 0.54 3.29 -10.47
CA TYR A 91 1.52 2.79 -9.50
C TYR A 91 0.93 1.66 -8.64
N LEU A 92 -0.33 1.82 -8.20
CA LEU A 92 -1.02 0.77 -7.44
C LEU A 92 -1.18 -0.51 -8.27
N MET A 93 -1.54 -0.38 -9.55
CA MET A 93 -1.64 -1.51 -10.48
C MET A 93 -0.27 -2.17 -10.71
N ALA A 94 0.78 -1.38 -10.93
CA ALA A 94 2.13 -1.88 -11.13
C ALA A 94 2.65 -2.62 -9.90
N THR A 95 2.50 -2.05 -8.70
CA THR A 95 2.95 -2.68 -7.45
C THR A 95 2.17 -3.96 -7.14
N ARG A 96 0.87 -4.05 -7.44
CA ARG A 96 0.12 -5.31 -7.32
C ARG A 96 0.64 -6.43 -8.20
N LYS A 97 1.19 -6.11 -9.38
CA LYS A 97 1.78 -7.13 -10.27
C LYS A 97 3.04 -7.76 -9.68
N LEU A 98 3.69 -7.12 -8.70
CA LEU A 98 4.84 -7.67 -7.98
C LEU A 98 4.44 -8.68 -6.90
N LEU A 99 3.16 -8.75 -6.54
CA LEU A 99 2.67 -9.75 -5.59
C LEU A 99 2.77 -11.15 -6.19
N GLU A 100 2.89 -12.15 -5.31
CA GLU A 100 2.72 -13.55 -5.68
C GLU A 100 1.37 -13.80 -6.35
N GLU A 101 1.23 -14.96 -7.01
CA GLU A 101 0.01 -15.34 -7.69
C GLU A 101 -1.22 -15.26 -6.77
N CYS A 102 -2.31 -14.69 -7.29
CA CYS A 102 -3.57 -14.58 -6.59
C CYS A 102 -4.17 -15.99 -6.42
N PRO A 103 -4.47 -16.45 -5.19
CA PRO A 103 -5.06 -17.77 -4.99
C PRO A 103 -6.45 -17.85 -5.65
N PRO A 104 -6.92 -19.07 -5.99
CA PRO A 104 -8.23 -19.26 -6.58
C PRO A 104 -9.33 -18.81 -5.61
N LYS A 105 -10.35 -18.15 -6.18
CA LYS A 105 -11.51 -17.68 -5.43
C LYS A 105 -12.28 -18.85 -4.81
N ASN A 106 -12.57 -18.75 -3.50
CA ASN A 106 -13.49 -19.64 -2.78
C ASN A 106 -14.44 -18.83 -1.87
N LEU A 107 -15.38 -19.48 -1.18
CA LEU A 107 -16.41 -18.78 -0.39
C LEU A 107 -15.80 -18.04 0.80
N THR A 108 -14.86 -18.67 1.49
CA THR A 108 -14.15 -18.13 2.65
C THR A 108 -13.39 -16.86 2.30
N LEU A 109 -12.63 -16.87 1.19
CA LEU A 109 -11.85 -15.72 0.72
C LEU A 109 -12.75 -14.54 0.31
N ILE A 110 -13.91 -14.81 -0.31
CA ILE A 110 -14.89 -13.75 -0.64
C ILE A 110 -15.50 -13.16 0.62
N MET A 111 -15.89 -14.02 1.57
CA MET A 111 -16.47 -13.61 2.84
C MET A 111 -15.51 -12.70 3.61
N ILE A 112 -14.23 -13.09 3.67
CA ILE A 112 -13.19 -12.29 4.29
C ILE A 112 -12.97 -10.97 3.53
N LEU A 113 -12.83 -11.01 2.19
CA LEU A 113 -12.67 -9.80 1.38
C LEU A 113 -13.79 -8.78 1.63
N ASN A 114 -15.04 -9.23 1.66
CA ASN A 114 -16.19 -8.38 1.92
C ASN A 114 -16.11 -7.74 3.31
N LYS A 115 -15.76 -8.53 4.34
CA LYS A 115 -15.62 -8.00 5.70
C LYS A 115 -14.45 -7.02 5.81
N THR A 116 -13.32 -7.31 5.17
CA THR A 116 -12.17 -6.41 5.10
C THR A 116 -12.56 -5.06 4.49
N ASN A 117 -13.29 -5.07 3.37
CA ASN A 117 -13.76 -3.84 2.72
C ASN A 117 -14.75 -3.06 3.60
N GLU A 118 -15.68 -3.76 4.27
CA GLU A 118 -16.62 -3.14 5.23
C GLU A 118 -15.87 -2.44 6.38
N ILE A 119 -14.86 -3.10 6.96
CA ILE A 119 -14.04 -2.53 8.04
C ILE A 119 -13.30 -1.28 7.54
N ILE A 120 -12.69 -1.35 6.35
CA ILE A 120 -11.98 -0.21 5.78
C ILE A 120 -12.91 0.98 5.55
N GLU A 121 -14.08 0.74 4.97
CA GLU A 121 -15.06 1.79 4.72
C GLU A 121 -15.52 2.45 6.03
N LYS A 122 -15.82 1.63 7.04
CA LYS A 122 -16.20 2.06 8.40
C LYS A 122 -15.11 2.91 9.08
N HIS A 123 -13.84 2.65 8.81
CA HIS A 123 -12.69 3.36 9.40
C HIS A 123 -11.97 4.28 8.39
N SER A 124 -12.64 4.67 7.29
CA SER A 124 -12.06 5.49 6.22
C SER A 124 -11.59 6.87 6.67
N ASN A 125 -12.12 7.38 7.78
CA ASN A 125 -11.71 8.64 8.40
C ASN A 125 -10.45 8.52 9.29
N LYS A 126 -9.95 7.31 9.52
CA LYS A 126 -8.73 7.05 10.29
C LYS A 126 -7.51 6.96 9.37
N ASN A 127 -6.32 7.14 9.95
CA ASN A 127 -5.08 6.84 9.24
C ASN A 127 -4.99 5.33 8.91
N TYR A 128 -4.18 4.99 7.91
CA TYR A 128 -4.04 3.60 7.43
C TYR A 128 -3.55 2.61 8.49
N PHE A 129 -2.76 3.04 9.46
CA PHE A 129 -2.29 2.18 10.54
C PHE A 129 -3.43 1.75 11.46
N ASP A 130 -4.31 2.68 11.82
CA ASP A 130 -5.50 2.39 12.61
C ASP A 130 -6.54 1.59 11.81
N GLN A 131 -6.57 1.73 10.48
CA GLN A 131 -7.38 0.86 9.62
C GLN A 131 -6.87 -0.59 9.65
N ILE A 132 -5.56 -0.84 9.51
CA ILE A 132 -4.98 -2.19 9.63
C ILE A 132 -5.27 -2.80 11.00
N LYS A 133 -5.06 -2.03 12.08
CA LYS A 133 -5.42 -2.49 13.44
C LYS A 133 -6.89 -2.86 13.58
N ALA A 134 -7.79 -2.10 12.95
CA ALA A 134 -9.21 -2.42 12.98
C ALA A 134 -9.49 -3.74 12.25
N ILE A 135 -8.81 -4.02 11.14
CA ILE A 135 -8.90 -5.29 10.42
C ILE A 135 -8.44 -6.43 11.31
N ASP A 136 -7.27 -6.32 11.93
CA ASP A 136 -6.74 -7.38 12.81
C ASP A 136 -7.70 -7.69 13.98
N ASN A 137 -8.31 -6.65 14.57
CA ASN A 137 -9.22 -6.77 15.70
C ASN A 137 -10.61 -7.29 15.32
N GLU A 138 -11.16 -6.88 14.18
CA GLU A 138 -12.55 -7.19 13.80
C GLU A 138 -12.65 -8.43 12.89
N LEU A 139 -11.61 -8.72 12.10
CA LEU A 139 -11.66 -9.81 11.13
C LEU A 139 -11.49 -11.18 11.79
N TYR A 140 -10.57 -11.31 12.76
CA TYR A 140 -10.34 -12.61 13.41
C TYR A 140 -11.58 -13.15 14.13
N PRO A 141 -12.30 -12.38 14.98
CA PRO A 141 -13.56 -12.83 15.57
C PRO A 141 -14.60 -13.17 14.52
N PHE A 142 -14.72 -12.36 13.45
CA PHE A 142 -15.66 -12.62 12.37
C PHE A 142 -15.38 -13.95 11.65
N VAL A 143 -14.12 -14.26 11.36
CA VAL A 143 -13.75 -15.54 10.75
C VAL A 143 -14.05 -16.70 11.71
N TYR A 144 -13.77 -16.52 13.00
CA TYR A 144 -14.06 -17.51 14.03
C TYR A 144 -15.57 -17.83 14.11
N ASP A 145 -16.42 -16.81 14.12
CA ASP A 145 -17.88 -16.96 14.14
C ASP A 145 -18.43 -17.64 12.87
N ASN A 146 -17.65 -17.64 11.78
CA ASN A 146 -18.00 -18.26 10.50
C ASN A 146 -17.20 -19.54 10.20
N MET A 147 -16.71 -20.25 11.23
CA MET A 147 -15.87 -21.44 11.08
C MET A 147 -16.47 -22.53 10.18
N ASN A 148 -17.80 -22.69 10.20
CA ASN A 148 -18.51 -23.65 9.35
C ASN A 148 -18.33 -23.38 7.84
N THR A 149 -18.12 -22.12 7.46
CA THR A 149 -17.78 -21.75 6.08
C THR A 149 -16.31 -22.00 5.82
N VAL A 150 -15.44 -21.62 6.76
CA VAL A 150 -13.98 -21.80 6.67
C VAL A 150 -13.62 -23.26 6.46
N ILE A 151 -14.18 -24.17 7.26
CA ILE A 151 -13.87 -25.61 7.21
C ILE A 151 -14.25 -26.25 5.86
N LYS A 152 -15.20 -25.68 5.10
CA LYS A 152 -15.58 -26.19 3.78
C LYS A 152 -14.49 -25.96 2.73
N ASP A 153 -13.78 -24.84 2.82
CA ASP A 153 -12.71 -24.49 1.88
C ASP A 153 -11.31 -24.87 2.42
N TYR A 154 -11.15 -24.89 3.76
CA TYR A 154 -9.91 -25.19 4.48
C TYR A 154 -10.19 -26.26 5.55
N PRO A 155 -9.99 -27.55 5.26
CA PRO A 155 -10.45 -28.65 6.13
C PRO A 155 -9.93 -28.61 7.57
N ASN A 156 -8.77 -27.99 7.81
CA ASN A 156 -8.19 -27.80 9.15
C ASN A 156 -8.57 -26.45 9.78
N GLY A 157 -9.54 -25.73 9.21
CA GLY A 157 -9.98 -24.42 9.65
C GLY A 157 -8.84 -23.41 9.65
N LEU A 158 -8.70 -22.66 10.75
CA LEU A 158 -7.62 -21.67 10.93
C LEU A 158 -6.21 -22.30 11.01
N ASN A 159 -6.12 -23.60 11.30
CA ASN A 159 -4.84 -24.32 11.35
C ASN A 159 -4.42 -24.87 9.98
N ASP A 160 -5.22 -24.64 8.94
CA ASP A 160 -4.83 -25.03 7.60
C ASP A 160 -3.58 -24.23 7.15
N PRO A 161 -2.52 -24.91 6.69
CA PRO A 161 -1.25 -24.25 6.37
C PRO A 161 -1.38 -23.21 5.25
N ASN A 162 -2.41 -23.32 4.41
CA ASN A 162 -2.64 -22.39 3.31
C ASN A 162 -3.57 -21.24 3.69
N PHE A 163 -4.37 -21.36 4.75
CA PHE A 163 -5.43 -20.41 5.06
C PHE A 163 -4.91 -18.97 5.16
N ILE A 164 -3.92 -18.73 6.03
CA ILE A 164 -3.38 -17.38 6.26
C ILE A 164 -2.73 -16.80 5.00
N ASN A 165 -1.97 -17.62 4.27
CA ASN A 165 -1.29 -17.20 3.05
C ASN A 165 -2.28 -16.87 1.93
N ASP A 166 -3.30 -17.70 1.74
CA ASP A 166 -4.32 -17.49 0.71
C ASP A 166 -5.17 -16.28 1.03
N PHE A 167 -5.65 -16.17 2.27
CA PHE A 167 -6.39 -15.01 2.74
C PHE A 167 -5.61 -13.72 2.49
N SER A 168 -4.37 -13.64 2.99
CA SER A 168 -3.55 -12.43 2.91
C SER A 168 -3.29 -12.04 1.45
N ARG A 169 -2.92 -12.99 0.60
CA ARG A 169 -2.69 -12.74 -0.83
C ARG A 169 -3.98 -12.32 -1.54
N PHE A 170 -5.09 -13.00 -1.26
CA PHE A 170 -6.36 -12.69 -1.92
C PHE A 170 -6.82 -11.26 -1.64
N ILE A 171 -6.73 -10.79 -0.39
CA ILE A 171 -7.14 -9.42 -0.05
C ILE A 171 -6.20 -8.36 -0.63
N LEU A 172 -4.88 -8.61 -0.70
CA LEU A 172 -3.91 -7.70 -1.33
C LEU A 172 -4.23 -7.49 -2.83
N HIS A 173 -4.65 -8.55 -3.51
CA HIS A 173 -5.06 -8.50 -4.92
C HIS A 173 -6.43 -7.85 -5.16
N ARG A 174 -7.35 -7.93 -4.19
CA ARG A 174 -8.78 -7.66 -4.43
C ARG A 174 -9.36 -6.48 -3.66
N SER A 175 -8.66 -5.94 -2.66
CA SER A 175 -9.09 -4.77 -1.89
C SER A 175 -8.14 -3.60 -2.10
N ASP A 176 -8.61 -2.53 -2.75
CA ASP A 176 -7.86 -1.29 -2.93
C ASP A 176 -7.52 -0.65 -1.60
N GLY A 177 -8.51 -0.51 -0.72
CA GLY A 177 -8.29 0.06 0.60
C GLY A 177 -7.27 -0.74 1.40
N TYR A 178 -7.36 -2.07 1.40
CA TYR A 178 -6.44 -2.90 2.17
C TYR A 178 -5.04 -2.80 1.60
N PHE A 179 -4.91 -2.88 0.27
CA PHE A 179 -3.62 -2.81 -0.37
C PHE A 179 -2.94 -1.46 -0.15
N LYS A 180 -3.68 -0.34 -0.22
CA LYS A 180 -3.17 0.99 0.15
C LYS A 180 -2.72 1.03 1.61
N ALA A 181 -3.56 0.54 2.53
CA ALA A 181 -3.25 0.51 3.95
C ALA A 181 -2.01 -0.33 4.26
N TYR A 182 -1.90 -1.50 3.64
CA TYR A 182 -0.75 -2.39 3.74
C TYR A 182 0.52 -1.74 3.21
N MET A 183 0.50 -1.18 2.00
CA MET A 183 1.66 -0.52 1.39
C MET A 183 2.19 0.63 2.25
N ILE A 184 1.29 1.49 2.76
CA ILE A 184 1.66 2.64 3.58
C ILE A 184 2.20 2.18 4.94
N THR A 185 1.52 1.24 5.60
CA THR A 185 1.97 0.76 6.91
C THR A 185 3.28 -0.01 6.84
N THR A 186 3.48 -0.85 5.83
CA THR A 186 4.75 -1.58 5.64
C THR A 186 5.89 -0.64 5.29
N SER A 187 5.67 0.35 4.40
CA SER A 187 6.70 1.33 4.02
C SER A 187 7.13 2.23 5.18
N ILE A 188 6.23 2.49 6.13
CA ILE A 188 6.50 3.31 7.32
C ILE A 188 7.11 2.46 8.46
N ASN A 189 6.79 1.17 8.55
CA ASN A 189 7.21 0.28 9.63
C ASN A 189 8.48 -0.57 9.30
N VAL A 190 9.29 -0.22 8.30
CA VAL A 190 10.52 -0.97 7.93
C VAL A 190 11.60 -0.96 9.04
N GLU A 191 11.33 -0.40 10.22
CA GLU A 191 12.22 -0.53 11.38
C GLU A 191 11.50 -0.98 12.64
N LYS A 192 11.61 -2.29 12.91
CA LYS A 192 11.84 -2.81 14.25
C LYS A 192 13.04 -3.73 14.23
#